data_AF-A0A7W9LGF0-F1
#
_entry.id   AF-A0A7W9LGF0-F1
#
_cell.length_a   1.000
_cell.length_b   1.000
_cell.length_c   1.000
_cell.angle_alpha   90.00
_cell.angle_beta   90.00
_cell.angle_gamma   90.00
#
_symmetry.space_group_name_H-M   'P 1'
#
loop_
_entity.id
_entity.type
_entity.pdbx_description
1 polymer ?
#
loop_
_entity_poly.entity_id
_entity_poly.type
_entity_poly.pdbx_seq_one_letter_code
_entity_poly.pdbx_strand_id
1 'polypeptide(L)'
;MTPAQAATLGAVVDTIVPADGYPSGTEAGVLDYLAGQFGRDLAELRAYYGAGLDAVEAEARERHGAGFPELPPGRREELLRALEAGDTRVPWPFDAAAFVETVVGHVMEGFYGDPDNGGNHDAVSWRMIGFEVRG
;
A
#
# COMPACT_ATOMS: atom_id res chain seq x y z
N MET A 1 5.39 -8.77 9.93
CA MET A 1 5.19 -9.19 8.53
C MET A 1 6.32 -10.10 8.11
N THR A 2 6.04 -11.03 7.20
CA THR A 2 7.07 -11.84 6.53
C THR A 2 7.74 -11.04 5.40
N PRO A 3 8.90 -11.48 4.86
CA PRO A 3 9.51 -10.82 3.71
C PRO A 3 8.61 -10.77 2.47
N ALA A 4 7.82 -11.82 2.22
CA ALA A 4 6.89 -11.88 1.08
C ALA A 4 5.73 -10.88 1.25
N GLN A 5 5.17 -10.77 2.46
CA GLN A 5 4.15 -9.75 2.78
C GLN A 5 4.73 -8.34 2.61
N ALA A 6 5.97 -8.10 3.05
CA ALA A 6 6.61 -6.79 2.89
C ALA A 6 6.83 -6.41 1.42
N ALA A 7 7.27 -7.37 0.59
CA ALA A 7 7.39 -7.16 -0.85
C ALA A 7 6.04 -6.85 -1.52
N THR A 8 4.99 -7.59 -1.13
CA THR A 8 3.62 -7.36 -1.60
C THR A 8 3.13 -5.97 -1.19
N LEU A 9 3.32 -5.58 0.07
CA LEU A 9 2.93 -4.25 0.56
C LEU A 9 3.65 -3.14 -0.18
N GLY A 10 4.97 -3.26 -0.41
CA GLY A 10 5.73 -2.28 -1.19
C GLY A 10 5.18 -2.13 -2.61
N ALA A 11 4.90 -3.24 -3.28
CA ALA A 11 4.30 -3.21 -4.61
C ALA A 11 2.88 -2.59 -4.61
N VAL A 12 2.08 -2.82 -3.57
CA VAL A 12 0.75 -2.20 -3.41
C VAL A 12 0.89 -0.69 -3.20
N VAL A 13 1.79 -0.26 -2.31
CA VAL A 13 2.10 1.16 -2.07
C VAL A 13 2.48 1.87 -3.37
N ASP A 14 3.40 1.31 -4.15
CA ASP A 14 3.84 1.91 -5.41
C ASP A 14 2.80 1.79 -6.54
N THR A 15 1.80 0.93 -6.39
CA THR A 15 0.65 0.89 -7.31
C THR A 15 -0.35 2.01 -7.00
N ILE A 16 -0.54 2.33 -5.72
CA ILE A 16 -1.42 3.42 -5.26
C ILE A 16 -0.76 4.78 -5.52
N VAL A 17 0.53 4.91 -5.22
CA VAL A 17 1.34 6.10 -5.46
C VAL A 17 2.55 5.73 -6.34
N PRO A 18 2.37 5.71 -7.67
CA PRO A 18 3.46 5.42 -8.60
C PRO A 18 4.43 6.59 -8.70
N ALA A 19 5.67 6.32 -9.15
CA ALA A 19 6.58 7.39 -9.55
C ALA A 19 6.13 8.02 -10.87
N ASP A 20 5.89 9.34 -10.89
CA ASP A 20 5.40 10.09 -12.05
C ASP A 20 6.03 11.49 -12.19
N GLY A 21 7.37 11.54 -12.11
CA GLY A 21 8.14 12.80 -12.04
C GLY A 21 8.37 13.27 -10.60
N TYR A 22 7.72 12.61 -9.65
CA TYR A 22 7.98 12.65 -8.22
C TYR A 22 8.31 11.23 -7.70
N PRO A 23 8.94 11.10 -6.52
CA PRO A 23 9.16 9.82 -5.86
C PRO A 23 7.87 9.02 -5.67
N SER A 24 7.94 7.70 -5.81
CA SER A 24 6.82 6.80 -5.49
C SER A 24 6.50 6.79 -3.99
N GLY A 25 5.41 6.13 -3.61
CA GLY A 25 5.04 5.99 -2.19
C GLY A 25 6.13 5.33 -1.35
N THR A 26 6.79 4.28 -1.85
CA THR A 26 7.89 3.65 -1.11
C THR A 26 9.11 4.56 -1.02
N GLU A 27 9.46 5.28 -2.09
CA GLU A 27 10.56 6.25 -2.10
C GLU A 27 10.31 7.44 -1.17
N ALA A 28 9.03 7.81 -0.97
CA ALA A 28 8.61 8.86 -0.03
C ALA A 28 8.47 8.38 1.43
N GLY A 29 8.87 7.14 1.75
CA GLY A 29 8.90 6.64 3.13
C GLY A 29 7.58 6.07 3.67
N VAL A 30 6.58 5.81 2.82
CA VAL A 30 5.29 5.26 3.29
C VAL A 30 5.45 3.91 4.01
N LEU A 31 6.42 3.09 3.63
CA LEU A 31 6.69 1.82 4.33
C LEU A 31 7.24 2.04 5.74
N ASP A 32 8.04 3.09 5.96
CA ASP A 32 8.57 3.43 7.28
C ASP A 32 7.45 3.94 8.20
N TYR A 33 6.55 4.77 7.66
CA TYR A 33 5.31 5.16 8.32
C TYR A 33 4.51 3.93 8.76
N LEU A 34 4.17 3.04 7.83
CA LEU A 34 3.38 1.84 8.13
C LEU A 34 4.07 0.93 9.15
N ALA A 35 5.39 0.73 9.04
CA ALA A 35 6.15 -0.05 10.00
C ALA A 35 6.11 0.58 11.42
N GLY A 36 6.25 1.89 11.52
CA GLY A 36 6.13 2.65 12.76
C GLY A 36 4.72 2.56 13.36
N GLN A 37 3.69 2.72 12.53
CA GLN A 37 2.28 2.62 12.93
C GLN A 37 1.91 1.22 13.38
N PHE A 38 2.38 0.17 12.69
CA PHE A 38 2.23 -1.20 13.18
C PHE A 38 2.93 -1.40 14.52
N GLY A 39 3.97 -0.64 14.87
CA GLY A 39 4.59 -0.65 16.20
C GLY A 39 3.79 0.06 17.30
N ARG A 40 2.74 0.79 16.93
CA ARG A 40 1.96 1.67 17.81
C ARG A 40 0.46 1.49 17.55
N ASP A 41 -0.15 2.42 16.84
CA ASP A 41 -1.60 2.58 16.75
C ASP A 41 -2.27 1.53 15.85
N LEU A 42 -1.53 0.96 14.89
CA LEU A 42 -2.00 -0.11 14.00
C LEU A 42 -1.53 -1.51 14.44
N ALA A 43 -1.06 -1.68 15.68
CA ALA A 43 -0.52 -2.96 16.16
C ALA A 43 -1.52 -4.13 15.99
N GLU A 44 -2.80 -3.89 16.31
CA GLU A 44 -3.86 -4.90 16.18
C GLU A 44 -4.18 -5.25 14.72
N LEU A 45 -3.88 -4.36 13.76
CA LEU A 45 -4.09 -4.62 12.34
C LEU A 45 -2.98 -5.43 11.68
N ARG A 46 -1.88 -5.77 12.39
CA ARG A 46 -0.77 -6.54 11.79
C ARG A 46 -1.21 -7.88 11.21
N ALA A 47 -2.09 -8.60 11.91
CA ALA A 47 -2.61 -9.88 11.45
C ALA A 47 -3.57 -9.71 10.26
N TYR A 48 -4.41 -8.66 10.31
CA TYR A 48 -5.30 -8.27 9.22
C TYR A 48 -4.51 -7.95 7.93
N TYR A 49 -3.47 -7.13 8.05
CA TYR A 49 -2.55 -6.82 6.94
C TYR A 49 -1.85 -8.05 6.39
N GLY A 50 -1.30 -8.89 7.26
CA GLY A 50 -0.63 -10.12 6.82
C GLY A 50 -1.54 -11.01 5.99
N ALA A 51 -2.76 -11.28 6.49
CA ALA A 51 -3.72 -12.14 5.81
C ALA A 51 -4.23 -11.55 4.48
N GLY A 52 -4.45 -10.24 4.42
CA GLY A 52 -4.87 -9.57 3.19
C GLY A 52 -3.77 -9.54 2.13
N LEU A 53 -2.52 -9.30 2.53
CA LEU A 53 -1.37 -9.33 1.62
C LEU A 53 -1.11 -10.73 1.08
N ASP A 54 -1.26 -11.77 1.90
CA ASP A 54 -1.18 -13.15 1.44
C ASP A 54 -2.30 -13.49 0.43
N ALA A 55 -3.49 -12.92 0.62
CA ALA A 55 -4.60 -13.06 -0.34
C ALA A 55 -4.38 -12.29 -1.65
N VAL A 56 -3.84 -11.06 -1.61
CA VAL A 56 -3.42 -10.30 -2.82
C VAL A 56 -2.40 -11.09 -3.64
N GLU A 57 -1.41 -11.65 -2.96
CA GLU A 57 -0.38 -12.49 -3.59
C GLU A 57 -1.00 -13.75 -4.23
N ALA A 58 -1.97 -14.38 -3.56
CA ALA A 58 -2.69 -15.53 -4.11
C ALA A 58 -3.57 -15.17 -5.31
N GLU A 59 -4.26 -14.02 -5.29
CA GLU A 59 -5.03 -13.48 -6.43
C GLU A 59 -4.13 -13.25 -7.64
N ALA A 60 -2.93 -12.70 -7.45
CA ALA A 60 -1.98 -12.48 -8.52
C ALA A 60 -1.55 -13.79 -9.18
N ARG A 61 -1.22 -14.79 -8.35
CA ARG A 61 -0.86 -16.13 -8.84
C ARG A 61 -1.99 -16.80 -9.59
N GLU A 62 -3.22 -16.72 -9.07
CA GLU A 62 -4.40 -17.32 -9.70
C GLU A 62 -4.74 -16.64 -11.04
N ARG A 63 -4.65 -15.31 -11.12
CA ARG A 63 -5.02 -14.55 -12.32
C ARG A 63 -3.95 -14.59 -13.42
N HIS A 64 -2.68 -14.59 -13.01
CA HIS A 64 -1.57 -14.26 -13.91
C HIS A 64 -0.40 -15.25 -13.84
N GLY A 65 -0.40 -16.21 -12.91
CA GLY A 65 0.66 -17.20 -12.76
C GLY A 65 1.95 -16.67 -12.12
N ALA A 66 1.95 -15.45 -11.59
CA ALA A 66 3.09 -14.79 -10.96
C ALA A 66 2.68 -14.06 -9.68
N GLY A 67 3.62 -13.80 -8.77
CA GLY A 67 3.35 -13.03 -7.55
C GLY A 67 3.00 -11.57 -7.85
N PHE A 68 2.27 -10.91 -6.95
CA PHE A 68 1.84 -9.51 -7.14
C PHE A 68 3.03 -8.55 -7.38
N PRO A 69 4.14 -8.62 -6.63
CA PRO A 69 5.34 -7.81 -6.90
C PRO A 69 6.00 -8.11 -8.25
N GLU A 70 5.73 -9.25 -8.87
CA GLU A 70 6.31 -9.63 -10.16
C GLU A 70 5.48 -9.13 -11.35
N LEU A 71 4.23 -8.70 -11.10
CA LEU A 71 3.34 -8.18 -12.13
C LEU A 71 3.81 -6.81 -12.65
N PRO A 72 3.65 -6.52 -13.95
CA PRO A 72 3.80 -5.17 -14.48
C PRO A 72 2.83 -4.18 -13.82
N PRO A 73 3.16 -2.87 -13.74
CA PRO A 73 2.34 -1.88 -13.04
C PRO A 73 0.86 -1.88 -13.44
N GLY A 74 0.55 -1.92 -14.74
CA GLY A 74 -0.84 -1.96 -15.21
C GLY A 74 -1.62 -3.21 -14.75
N ARG A 75 -0.95 -4.36 -14.60
CA ARG A 75 -1.60 -5.58 -14.08
C ARG A 75 -1.82 -5.53 -12.57
N ARG A 76 -0.92 -4.88 -11.84
CA ARG A 76 -1.14 -4.60 -10.41
C ARG A 76 -2.35 -3.71 -10.20
N GLU A 77 -2.45 -2.63 -10.98
CA GLU A 77 -3.60 -1.72 -10.93
C GLU A 77 -4.92 -2.44 -11.28
N GLU A 78 -4.95 -3.18 -12.38
CA GLU A 78 -6.13 -3.98 -12.77
C GLU A 78 -6.56 -4.94 -11.67
N LEU A 79 -5.60 -5.60 -11.01
CA LEU A 79 -5.89 -6.52 -9.92
C LEU A 79 -6.47 -5.79 -8.70
N LEU A 80 -5.85 -4.69 -8.25
CA LEU A 80 -6.37 -3.93 -7.11
C LEU A 80 -7.78 -3.39 -7.38
N ARG A 81 -8.05 -2.89 -8.59
CA ARG A 81 -9.40 -2.46 -9.00
C ARG A 81 -10.41 -3.60 -9.01
N ALA A 82 -10.01 -4.81 -9.39
CA ALA A 82 -10.87 -5.99 -9.32
C ALA A 82 -11.24 -6.31 -7.86
N LEU A 83 -10.27 -6.23 -6.95
CA LEU A 83 -10.50 -6.46 -5.51
C LEU A 83 -11.37 -5.37 -4.88
N GLU A 84 -11.20 -4.10 -5.25
CA GLU A 84 -12.10 -2.99 -4.87
C GLU A 84 -13.55 -3.24 -5.33
N ALA A 85 -13.73 -3.88 -6.48
CA ALA A 85 -15.04 -4.26 -7.00
C ALA A 85 -15.60 -5.56 -6.38
N GLY A 86 -14.86 -6.20 -5.46
CA GLY A 86 -15.23 -7.48 -4.85
C GLY A 86 -15.09 -8.69 -5.79
N ASP A 87 -14.43 -8.55 -6.94
CA ASP A 87 -14.09 -9.67 -7.83
C ASP A 87 -12.88 -10.40 -7.25
N THR A 88 -13.13 -11.49 -6.50
CA THR A 88 -12.10 -12.36 -5.92
C THR A 88 -12.12 -13.75 -6.54
N ARG A 89 -10.96 -14.32 -6.85
CA ARG A 89 -10.81 -15.70 -7.37
C ARG A 89 -10.32 -16.70 -6.34
N VAL A 90 -9.79 -16.22 -5.22
CA VAL A 90 -9.37 -17.07 -4.10
C VAL A 90 -10.21 -16.77 -2.85
N PRO A 91 -10.24 -17.65 -1.84
CA PRO A 91 -10.91 -17.36 -0.59
C PRO A 91 -10.24 -16.20 0.17
N TRP A 92 -11.05 -15.25 0.62
CA TRP A 92 -10.60 -14.18 1.52
C TRP A 92 -11.13 -14.40 2.95
N PRO A 93 -10.32 -14.10 3.98
CA PRO A 93 -10.75 -14.20 5.37
C PRO A 93 -11.70 -13.08 5.80
N PHE A 94 -11.83 -12.03 4.98
CA PHE A 94 -12.67 -10.85 5.17
C PHE A 94 -13.01 -10.24 3.81
N ASP A 95 -13.76 -9.14 3.79
CA ASP A 95 -14.12 -8.45 2.56
C ASP A 95 -12.88 -7.83 1.87
N ALA A 96 -12.64 -8.19 0.60
CA ALA A 96 -11.48 -7.76 -0.15
C ALA A 96 -11.52 -6.25 -0.47
N ALA A 97 -12.71 -5.70 -0.76
CA ALA A 97 -12.87 -4.30 -1.08
C ALA A 97 -12.56 -3.42 0.15
N ALA A 98 -13.06 -3.81 1.33
CA ALA A 98 -12.75 -3.14 2.60
C ALA A 98 -11.26 -3.20 2.95
N PHE A 99 -10.57 -4.29 2.59
CA PHE A 99 -9.12 -4.39 2.74
C PHE A 99 -8.39 -3.39 1.85
N VAL A 100 -8.74 -3.33 0.56
CA VAL A 100 -8.10 -2.37 -0.35
C VAL A 100 -8.36 -0.94 0.10
N GLU A 101 -9.60 -0.60 0.48
CA GLU A 101 -9.96 0.71 1.01
C GLU A 101 -9.11 1.08 2.24
N THR A 102 -8.94 0.14 3.19
CA THR A 102 -8.11 0.34 4.38
C THR A 102 -6.65 0.61 4.02
N VAL A 103 -6.09 -0.16 3.07
CA VAL A 103 -4.70 0.03 2.64
C VAL A 103 -4.53 1.37 1.93
N VAL A 104 -5.45 1.74 1.03
CA VAL A 104 -5.44 3.04 0.36
C VAL A 104 -5.46 4.17 1.38
N GLY A 105 -6.35 4.12 2.38
CA GLY A 105 -6.41 5.12 3.45
C GLY A 105 -5.06 5.34 4.14
N HIS A 106 -4.44 4.27 4.65
CA HIS A 106 -3.15 4.38 5.34
C HIS A 106 -1.99 4.77 4.42
N VAL A 107 -2.02 4.39 3.13
CA VAL A 107 -1.02 4.84 2.15
C VAL A 107 -1.13 6.34 1.91
N MET A 108 -2.35 6.85 1.75
CA MET A 108 -2.58 8.28 1.57
C MET A 108 -2.20 9.08 2.82
N GLU A 109 -2.48 8.56 4.02
CA GLU A 109 -1.99 9.16 5.28
C GLU A 109 -0.46 9.21 5.33
N GLY A 110 0.22 8.11 4.99
CA GLY A 110 1.68 8.05 4.98
C GLY A 110 2.32 8.96 3.93
N PHE A 111 1.65 9.21 2.80
CA PHE A 111 2.21 10.01 1.71
C PHE A 111 1.89 11.51 1.82
N TYR A 112 0.69 11.88 2.28
CA TYR A 112 0.25 13.28 2.39
C TYR A 112 0.31 13.84 3.81
N GLY A 113 0.48 12.99 4.83
CA GLY A 113 0.56 13.39 6.23
C GLY A 113 1.83 14.15 6.60
N ASP A 114 1.89 14.59 7.86
CA ASP A 114 3.05 15.28 8.42
C ASP A 114 4.29 14.36 8.40
N PRO A 115 5.43 14.81 7.84
CA PRO A 115 6.67 14.02 7.80
C PRO A 115 7.14 13.52 9.18
N ASP A 116 6.82 14.22 10.27
CA ASP A 116 7.17 13.81 11.63
C ASP A 116 6.51 12.48 12.04
N ASN A 117 5.48 12.03 11.31
CA ASN A 117 4.86 10.71 11.52
C ASN A 117 5.69 9.54 10.93
N GLY A 118 6.78 9.84 10.22
CA GLY A 118 7.69 8.84 9.62
C GLY A 118 7.33 8.45 8.18
N GLY A 119 6.42 9.18 7.53
CA GLY A 119 6.14 9.09 6.10
C GLY A 119 6.47 10.41 5.41
N ASN A 120 6.00 10.62 4.18
CA ASN A 120 6.16 11.87 3.42
C ASN A 120 7.56 12.49 3.57
N HIS A 121 8.61 11.68 3.44
CA HIS A 121 9.97 12.12 3.71
C HIS A 121 10.30 13.37 2.87
N ASP A 122 11.02 14.31 3.48
CA ASP A 122 11.32 15.63 2.92
C ASP A 122 10.10 16.47 2.50
N ALA A 123 8.90 16.14 2.99
CA ALA A 123 7.64 16.77 2.61
C ALA A 123 7.42 16.80 1.09
N VAL A 124 7.79 15.70 0.41
CA VAL A 124 7.69 15.55 -1.06
C VAL A 124 6.29 15.90 -1.57
N SER A 125 5.24 15.41 -0.90
CA SER A 125 3.86 15.68 -1.34
C SER A 125 3.44 17.13 -1.08
N TRP A 126 3.93 17.77 -0.01
CA TRP A 126 3.64 19.18 0.27
C TRP A 126 4.31 20.09 -0.77
N ARG A 127 5.55 19.79 -1.17
CA ARG A 127 6.24 20.48 -2.26
C ARG A 127 5.52 20.29 -3.60
N MET A 128 5.00 19.10 -3.86
CA MET A 128 4.23 18.80 -5.07
C MET A 128 2.98 19.69 -5.20
N ILE A 129 2.24 19.89 -4.11
CA ILE A 129 1.01 20.71 -4.12
C ILE A 129 1.25 22.20 -3.86
N GLY A 130 2.51 22.62 -3.67
CA GLY A 130 2.87 24.00 -3.36
C GLY A 130 2.48 24.48 -1.96
N PHE A 131 2.35 23.56 -1.00
CA PHE A 131 2.06 23.86 0.39
C PHE A 131 3.35 24.19 1.17
N GLU A 132 3.33 25.27 1.95
CA GLU A 132 4.40 25.69 2.85
C GLU A 132 3.85 25.85 4.27
N VAL A 133 4.47 25.22 5.26
CA VAL A 133 4.16 25.50 6.68
C VAL A 133 4.68 26.90 7.00
N ARG A 134 3.77 27.85 7.22
CA ARG A 134 4.11 29.16 7.78
C ARG A 134 4.05 29.06 9.30
N GLY A 135 5.21 29.18 9.93
CA GLY A 135 5.34 29.31 11.38
C GLY A 135 4.86 30.66 11.91
#